data_AF-A0A4W4H1Q9-F1
#
_entry.id   AF-A0A4W4H1Q9-F1
#
_cell.length_a   1.000
_cell.length_b   1.000
_cell.length_c   1.000
_cell.angle_alpha   90.00
_cell.angle_beta   90.00
_cell.angle_gamma   90.00
#
_symmetry.space_group_name_H-M   'P 1'
#
loop_
_entity.id
_entity.type
_entity.pdbx_description
1 polymer ?
#
loop_
_entity_poly.entity_id
_entity_poly.type
_entity_poly.pdbx_seq_one_letter_code
_entity_poly.pdbx_strand_id
1 'polypeptide(L)'
;MAEEEQQEEGMSQKEVDGLNCLAYDEAIIAQQDRIQQEIATSIPLVSDCQDLAILKKEYAEDDTIYQQKIRDLQRKYSFIRKTRPDGNCFYRAFGFSYLESLLDDSKELHRFKAIAAKSKMDLVSQGFTEFTIEDFHNTFMDLIEVCDKQPPVGELLSSFNEQSVSDYLVVYLRLVTSGFLQREEDFFQHFIEGAHTVREFCQQEVEPMSKESDHIHIIALAQALNVCILVEYMDRGEGGTVNHHVFPEDGEPKFRRATERRGNEDFRIFYSDDNVIEARERSGGRPSDNPISRACSVCMFCWDYGAVVWSE
;
A
#
# COMPACT_ATOMS: atom_id res chain seq x y z
N MET A 1 -10.65 51.20 -53.34
CA MET A 1 -9.58 50.26 -52.96
C MET A 1 -8.99 50.78 -51.68
N ALA A 2 -9.32 50.13 -50.56
CA ALA A 2 -8.62 50.26 -49.30
C ALA A 2 -8.46 48.82 -48.82
N GLU A 3 -7.22 48.35 -48.80
CA GLU A 3 -6.82 47.03 -48.35
C GLU A 3 -6.85 47.03 -46.81
N GLU A 4 -7.59 46.10 -46.21
CA GLU A 4 -7.49 45.80 -44.78
C GLU A 4 -6.28 44.88 -44.57
N GLU A 5 -5.20 45.43 -44.01
CA GLU A 5 -4.06 44.67 -43.53
C GLU A 5 -4.47 43.91 -42.25
N GLN A 6 -4.52 42.59 -42.33
CA GLN A 6 -4.60 41.70 -41.18
C GLN A 6 -3.25 41.73 -40.45
N GLN A 7 -3.22 42.26 -39.22
CA GLN A 7 -2.10 42.07 -38.30
C GLN A 7 -2.23 40.69 -37.64
N GLU A 8 -1.42 39.73 -38.08
CA GLU A 8 -1.12 38.51 -37.30
C GLU A 8 -0.21 38.90 -36.13
N GLU A 9 -0.79 39.00 -34.92
CA GLU A 9 -0.01 39.06 -33.68
C GLU A 9 0.60 37.68 -33.42
N GLY A 10 1.90 37.53 -33.71
CA GLY A 10 2.67 36.33 -33.40
C GLY A 10 2.89 36.19 -31.88
N MET A 11 2.49 35.05 -31.33
CA MET A 11 2.70 34.70 -29.91
C MET A 11 4.19 34.73 -29.54
N SER A 12 4.52 35.20 -28.33
CA SER A 12 5.92 35.27 -27.89
C SER A 12 6.49 33.88 -27.62
N GLN A 13 7.80 33.71 -27.83
CA GLN A 13 8.48 32.42 -27.65
C GLN A 13 8.26 31.80 -26.26
N LYS A 14 8.14 32.63 -25.21
CA LYS A 14 7.86 32.16 -23.83
C LYS A 14 6.44 31.64 -23.65
N GLU A 15 5.46 32.20 -24.37
CA GLU A 15 4.08 31.72 -24.36
C GLU A 15 3.98 30.41 -25.14
N VAL A 16 4.69 30.29 -26.25
CA VAL A 16 4.77 29.03 -27.02
C VAL A 16 5.46 27.91 -26.22
N ASP A 17 6.57 28.21 -25.53
CA ASP A 17 7.25 27.23 -24.65
C ASP A 17 6.38 26.85 -23.44
N GLY A 18 5.65 27.81 -22.86
CA GLY A 18 4.69 27.56 -21.78
C GLY A 18 3.48 26.71 -22.21
N LEU A 19 2.90 26.99 -23.39
CA LEU A 19 1.82 26.16 -23.97
C LEU A 19 2.31 24.75 -24.31
N ASN A 20 3.54 24.61 -24.83
CA ASN A 20 4.13 23.30 -25.07
C ASN A 20 4.29 22.51 -23.77
N CYS A 21 4.76 23.14 -22.69
CA CYS A 21 4.89 22.50 -21.38
C CYS A 21 3.54 21.94 -20.88
N LEU A 22 2.49 22.76 -20.93
CA LEU A 22 1.14 22.34 -20.51
C LEU A 22 0.57 21.22 -21.38
N ALA A 23 0.83 21.25 -22.69
CA ALA A 23 0.40 20.19 -23.60
C ALA A 23 1.14 18.87 -23.36
N TYR A 24 2.41 18.92 -22.97
CA TYR A 24 3.16 17.73 -22.56
C TYR A 24 2.62 17.15 -21.25
N ASP A 25 2.32 17.99 -20.26
CA ASP A 25 1.73 17.55 -18.99
C ASP A 25 0.38 16.87 -19.21
N GLU A 26 -0.49 17.45 -20.04
CA GLU A 26 -1.77 16.84 -20.40
C GLU A 26 -1.60 15.49 -21.11
N ALA A 27 -0.61 15.39 -22.02
CA ALA A 27 -0.31 14.13 -22.71
C ALA A 27 0.21 13.04 -21.75
N ILE A 28 1.03 13.42 -20.76
CA ILE A 28 1.56 12.53 -19.73
C ILE A 28 0.43 12.03 -18.84
N ILE A 29 -0.44 12.92 -18.33
CA ILE A 29 -1.61 12.57 -17.52
C ILE A 29 -2.51 11.61 -18.30
N ALA A 30 -2.83 11.93 -19.56
CA ALA A 30 -3.66 11.08 -20.40
C ALA A 30 -3.01 9.70 -20.67
N GLN A 31 -1.67 9.63 -20.74
CA GLN A 31 -0.97 8.35 -20.86
C GLN A 31 -1.05 7.54 -19.57
N GLN A 32 -0.83 8.16 -18.41
CA GLN A 32 -0.94 7.51 -17.11
C GLN A 32 -2.36 6.98 -16.88
N ASP A 33 -3.39 7.76 -17.19
CA ASP A 33 -4.79 7.36 -17.09
C ASP A 33 -5.11 6.14 -17.96
N ARG A 34 -4.59 6.10 -19.20
CA ARG A 34 -4.77 4.94 -20.09
C ARG A 34 -4.15 3.67 -19.52
N ILE A 35 -2.93 3.77 -18.98
CA ILE A 35 -2.23 2.64 -18.34
C ILE A 35 -3.04 2.15 -17.13
N GLN A 36 -3.46 3.07 -16.25
CA GLN A 36 -4.23 2.73 -15.07
C GLN A 36 -5.60 2.10 -15.42
N GLN A 37 -6.27 2.57 -16.48
CA GLN A 37 -7.53 1.98 -16.95
C GLN A 37 -7.35 0.57 -17.50
N GLU A 38 -6.28 0.31 -18.25
CA GLU A 38 -5.96 -1.03 -18.77
C GLU A 38 -5.69 -2.02 -17.62
N ILE A 39 -4.93 -1.58 -16.62
CA ILE A 39 -4.69 -2.33 -15.38
C ILE A 39 -6.00 -2.56 -14.63
N ALA A 40 -6.83 -1.53 -14.45
CA ALA A 40 -8.07 -1.60 -13.70
C ALA A 40 -9.12 -2.53 -14.33
N THR A 41 -9.12 -2.64 -15.66
CA THR A 41 -9.98 -3.58 -16.40
C THR A 41 -9.57 -5.04 -16.17
N SER A 42 -8.29 -5.28 -15.92
CA SER A 42 -7.71 -6.62 -15.83
C SER A 42 -7.54 -7.12 -14.39
N ILE A 43 -7.31 -6.20 -13.44
CA ILE A 43 -6.92 -6.50 -12.06
C ILE A 43 -7.87 -5.78 -11.09
N PRO A 44 -8.58 -6.52 -10.21
CA PRO A 44 -9.40 -5.91 -9.17
C PRO A 44 -8.52 -5.16 -8.15
N LEU A 45 -9.12 -4.31 -7.33
CA LEU A 45 -8.40 -3.55 -6.30
C LEU A 45 -7.74 -4.48 -5.28
N VAL A 46 -8.49 -5.47 -4.82
CA VAL A 46 -8.01 -6.59 -3.98
C VAL A 46 -8.60 -7.88 -4.53
N SER A 47 -7.76 -8.87 -4.82
CA SER A 47 -8.22 -10.14 -5.38
C SER A 47 -8.88 -11.06 -4.34
N ASP A 48 -9.62 -12.05 -4.84
CA ASP A 48 -9.97 -13.24 -4.06
C ASP A 48 -8.71 -13.95 -3.53
N CYS A 49 -8.90 -14.78 -2.50
CA CYS A 49 -7.85 -15.61 -1.92
C CYS A 49 -7.52 -16.75 -2.89
N GLN A 50 -6.25 -16.84 -3.29
CA GLN A 50 -5.75 -17.80 -4.27
C GLN A 50 -4.72 -18.72 -3.64
N ASP A 51 -4.58 -19.93 -4.18
CA ASP A 51 -3.48 -20.83 -3.81
C ASP A 51 -2.14 -20.21 -4.22
N LEU A 52 -1.17 -20.23 -3.31
CA LEU A 52 0.14 -19.63 -3.53
C LEU A 52 0.90 -20.24 -4.71
N ALA A 53 0.57 -21.47 -5.12
CA ALA A 53 1.14 -22.13 -6.30
C ALA A 53 0.90 -21.34 -7.60
N ILE A 54 -0.03 -20.39 -7.63
CA ILE A 54 -0.19 -19.47 -8.76
C ILE A 54 1.10 -18.70 -9.05
N LEU A 55 1.90 -18.38 -8.03
CA LEU A 55 3.17 -17.66 -8.22
C LEU A 55 4.11 -18.40 -9.16
N LYS A 56 4.19 -19.73 -9.12
CA LYS A 56 5.11 -20.47 -10.00
C LYS A 56 4.87 -20.21 -11.48
N LYS A 57 3.61 -19.95 -11.85
CA LYS A 57 3.18 -19.68 -13.24
C LYS A 57 3.48 -18.26 -13.69
N GLU A 58 3.71 -17.34 -12.76
CA GLU A 58 4.03 -15.93 -13.05
C GLU A 58 5.52 -15.70 -13.34
N TYR A 59 6.36 -16.69 -13.08
CA TYR A 59 7.80 -16.62 -13.28
C TYR A 59 8.19 -17.68 -14.30
N ALA A 60 9.18 -17.35 -15.12
CA ALA A 60 9.74 -18.31 -16.07
C ALA A 60 10.31 -19.52 -15.31
N GLU A 61 10.15 -20.72 -15.89
CA GLU A 61 10.59 -21.96 -15.25
C GLU A 61 12.12 -22.03 -15.09
N ASP A 62 12.84 -21.31 -15.95
CA ASP A 62 14.30 -21.19 -15.96
C ASP A 62 14.83 -20.08 -15.03
N ASP A 63 13.97 -19.23 -14.46
CA ASP A 63 14.37 -18.29 -13.39
C ASP A 63 14.50 -19.05 -12.05
N THR A 64 15.61 -19.79 -11.95
CA THR A 64 15.87 -20.70 -10.84
C THR A 64 15.91 -19.99 -9.49
N ILE A 65 16.29 -18.70 -9.43
CA ILE A 65 16.35 -17.93 -8.19
C ILE A 65 14.93 -17.68 -7.66
N TYR A 66 14.05 -17.12 -8.49
CA TYR A 66 12.67 -16.89 -8.06
C TYR A 66 11.91 -18.20 -7.82
N GLN A 67 12.15 -19.24 -8.62
CA GLN A 67 11.54 -20.56 -8.40
C GLN A 67 12.01 -21.20 -7.07
N GLN A 68 13.22 -20.92 -6.59
CA GLN A 68 13.67 -21.34 -5.27
C GLN A 68 13.00 -20.54 -4.15
N LYS A 69 12.93 -19.21 -4.28
CA LYS A 69 12.27 -18.33 -3.30
C LYS A 69 10.78 -18.60 -3.18
N ILE A 70 10.08 -18.86 -4.29
CA ILE A 70 8.67 -19.29 -4.28
C ILE A 70 8.52 -20.62 -3.53
N ARG A 71 9.45 -21.57 -3.71
CA ARG A 71 9.44 -22.84 -2.96
C ARG A 71 9.66 -22.61 -1.46
N ASP A 72 10.45 -21.62 -1.07
CA ASP A 72 10.63 -21.24 0.33
C ASP A 72 9.36 -20.59 0.91
N LEU A 73 8.73 -19.68 0.18
CA LEU A 73 7.43 -19.08 0.55
C LEU A 73 6.36 -20.16 0.72
N GLN A 74 6.32 -21.15 -0.16
CA GLN A 74 5.37 -22.27 -0.06
C GLN A 74 5.54 -23.15 1.19
N ARG A 75 6.68 -23.08 1.87
CA ARG A 75 6.84 -23.74 3.19
C ARG A 75 6.25 -22.91 4.32
N LYS A 76 6.12 -21.60 4.12
CA LYS A 76 5.66 -20.62 5.10
C LYS A 76 4.17 -20.26 4.94
N TYR A 77 3.64 -20.38 3.71
CA TYR A 77 2.35 -19.87 3.29
C TYR A 77 1.66 -20.81 2.31
N SER A 78 0.33 -20.77 2.33
CA SER A 78 -0.53 -21.59 1.47
C SER A 78 -1.34 -20.74 0.51
N PHE A 79 -1.68 -19.50 0.88
CA PHE A 79 -2.53 -18.64 0.08
C PHE A 79 -1.95 -17.24 -0.13
N ILE A 80 -2.45 -16.59 -1.18
CA ILE A 80 -2.08 -15.25 -1.60
C ILE A 80 -3.30 -14.45 -2.07
N ARG A 81 -3.34 -13.14 -1.78
CA ARG A 81 -4.18 -12.14 -2.44
C ARG A 81 -3.29 -11.09 -3.10
N LYS A 82 -3.68 -10.65 -4.28
CA LYS A 82 -3.00 -9.59 -5.01
C LYS A 82 -3.73 -8.28 -4.83
N THR A 83 -3.00 -7.18 -4.90
CA THR A 83 -3.57 -5.84 -5.01
C THR A 83 -3.24 -5.25 -6.38
N ARG A 84 -4.04 -4.29 -6.82
CA ARG A 84 -3.80 -3.60 -8.09
C ARG A 84 -2.47 -2.83 -8.05
N PRO A 85 -1.60 -2.94 -9.07
CA PRO A 85 -0.39 -2.11 -9.20
C PRO A 85 -0.77 -0.69 -9.63
N ASP A 86 -1.30 0.11 -8.71
CA ASP A 86 -1.75 1.50 -8.95
C ASP A 86 -0.96 2.52 -8.12
N GLY A 87 0.19 2.14 -7.57
CA GLY A 87 0.98 2.94 -6.63
C GLY A 87 0.37 3.05 -5.22
N ASN A 88 -0.86 2.56 -5.00
CA ASN A 88 -1.54 2.56 -3.71
C ASN A 88 -1.61 1.18 -3.05
N CYS A 89 -1.03 0.19 -3.73
CA CYS A 89 -1.03 -1.22 -3.37
C CYS A 89 -0.62 -1.48 -1.91
N PHE A 90 0.30 -0.68 -1.33
CA PHE A 90 0.71 -0.83 0.06
C PHE A 90 -0.42 -0.53 1.03
N TYR A 91 -0.94 0.70 0.98
CA TYR A 91 -2.02 1.16 1.84
C TYR A 91 -3.25 0.28 1.70
N ARG A 92 -3.52 -0.19 0.47
CA ARG A 92 -4.62 -1.09 0.17
C ARG A 92 -4.42 -2.49 0.74
N ALA A 93 -3.23 -3.07 0.56
CA ALA A 93 -2.87 -4.36 1.14
C ALA A 93 -2.92 -4.28 2.67
N PHE A 94 -2.35 -3.23 3.25
CA PHE A 94 -2.34 -2.96 4.68
C PHE A 94 -3.75 -2.86 5.23
N GLY A 95 -4.57 -1.96 4.68
CA GLY A 95 -5.94 -1.75 5.12
C GLY A 95 -6.74 -3.04 5.10
N PHE A 96 -6.70 -3.79 3.98
CA PHE A 96 -7.52 -5.01 3.86
C PHE A 96 -7.08 -6.08 4.84
N SER A 97 -5.79 -6.46 4.82
CA SER A 97 -5.31 -7.58 5.63
C SER A 97 -5.32 -7.28 7.12
N TYR A 98 -5.15 -6.01 7.51
CA TYR A 98 -5.29 -5.59 8.90
C TYR A 98 -6.76 -5.61 9.32
N LEU A 99 -7.70 -5.04 8.56
CA LEU A 99 -9.12 -5.08 8.94
C LEU A 99 -9.69 -6.52 8.93
N GLU A 100 -9.31 -7.34 7.95
CA GLU A 100 -9.64 -8.78 7.92
C GLU A 100 -9.13 -9.50 9.17
N SER A 101 -8.07 -9.01 9.82
CA SER A 101 -7.58 -9.59 11.07
C SER A 101 -8.44 -9.30 12.29
N LEU A 102 -9.07 -8.13 12.29
CA LEU A 102 -9.84 -7.65 13.42
C LEU A 102 -11.18 -8.37 13.55
N LEU A 103 -11.63 -9.04 12.47
CA LEU A 103 -12.86 -9.86 12.45
C LEU A 103 -12.84 -10.95 13.53
N ASP A 104 -11.66 -11.52 13.83
CA ASP A 104 -11.48 -12.59 14.81
C ASP A 104 -10.90 -12.12 16.17
N ASP A 105 -10.53 -10.83 16.30
CA ASP A 105 -9.91 -10.26 17.50
C ASP A 105 -10.63 -8.98 17.96
N SER A 106 -11.73 -9.15 18.69
CA SER A 106 -12.52 -8.04 19.20
C SER A 106 -11.72 -7.12 20.13
N LYS A 107 -10.78 -7.64 20.93
CA LYS A 107 -9.98 -6.80 21.84
C LYS A 107 -9.09 -5.85 21.03
N GLU A 108 -8.43 -6.39 20.01
CA GLU A 108 -7.60 -5.62 19.11
C GLU A 108 -8.41 -4.64 18.27
N LEU A 109 -9.61 -5.02 17.81
CA LEU A 109 -10.54 -4.13 17.13
C LEU A 109 -10.89 -2.90 17.98
N HIS A 110 -11.22 -3.09 19.27
CA HIS A 110 -11.56 -1.98 20.16
C HIS A 110 -10.34 -1.06 20.39
N ARG A 111 -9.14 -1.62 20.54
CA ARG A 111 -7.88 -0.85 20.65
C ARG A 111 -7.65 -0.03 19.38
N PHE A 112 -7.77 -0.66 18.21
CA PHE A 112 -7.54 -0.03 16.92
C PHE A 112 -8.57 1.06 16.63
N LYS A 113 -9.86 0.82 16.92
CA LYS A 113 -10.93 1.83 16.79
C LYS A 113 -10.62 3.09 17.60
N ALA A 114 -10.09 2.95 18.82
CA ALA A 114 -9.71 4.09 19.65
C ALA A 114 -8.52 4.87 19.06
N ILE A 115 -7.52 4.18 18.50
CA ILE A 115 -6.37 4.80 17.84
C ILE A 115 -6.81 5.52 16.56
N ALA A 116 -7.62 4.88 15.72
CA ALA A 116 -8.18 5.46 14.51
C ALA A 116 -9.02 6.71 14.80
N ALA A 117 -9.87 6.68 15.83
CA ALA A 117 -10.65 7.84 16.25
C ALA A 117 -9.75 9.01 16.71
N LYS A 118 -8.71 8.71 17.49
CA LYS A 118 -7.75 9.72 17.96
C LYS A 118 -6.92 10.32 16.82
N SER A 119 -6.58 9.51 15.82
CA SER A 119 -5.69 9.94 14.73
C SER A 119 -6.21 11.16 13.95
N LYS A 120 -7.54 11.33 13.79
CA LYS A 120 -8.12 12.57 13.23
C LYS A 120 -7.75 13.80 14.08
N MET A 121 -7.92 13.73 15.39
CA MET A 121 -7.61 14.84 16.29
C MET A 121 -6.12 15.18 16.25
N ASP A 122 -5.26 14.16 16.21
CA ASP A 122 -3.82 14.34 16.12
C ASP A 122 -3.45 15.06 14.80
N LEU A 123 -4.02 14.67 13.65
CA LEU A 123 -3.81 15.35 12.37
C LEU A 123 -4.29 16.82 12.40
N VAL A 124 -5.48 17.08 12.93
CA VAL A 124 -6.00 18.46 13.05
C VAL A 124 -5.07 19.32 13.91
N SER A 125 -4.55 18.76 15.02
CA SER A 125 -3.61 19.47 15.90
C SER A 125 -2.27 19.80 15.22
N GLN A 126 -1.90 19.05 14.19
CA GLN A 126 -0.70 19.27 13.38
C GLN A 126 -0.93 20.26 12.22
N GLY A 127 -2.15 20.78 12.06
CA GLY A 127 -2.47 21.79 11.05
C GLY A 127 -3.15 21.25 9.79
N PHE A 128 -3.50 19.97 9.74
CA PHE A 128 -4.38 19.46 8.68
C PHE A 128 -5.79 20.06 8.85
N THR A 129 -6.37 20.52 7.75
CA THR A 129 -7.68 21.16 7.78
C THR A 129 -8.77 20.12 8.07
N GLU A 130 -9.52 20.27 9.17
CA GLU A 130 -10.46 19.26 9.64
C GLU A 130 -11.50 18.85 8.59
N PHE A 131 -12.16 19.83 7.96
CA PHE A 131 -13.22 19.55 6.98
C PHE A 131 -12.70 18.84 5.71
N THR A 132 -11.41 18.93 5.39
CA THR A 132 -10.84 18.25 4.21
C THR A 132 -10.49 16.79 4.49
N ILE A 133 -10.26 16.43 5.75
CA ILE A 133 -9.87 15.06 6.14
C ILE A 133 -11.04 14.25 6.72
N GLU A 134 -12.15 14.92 7.07
CA GLU A 134 -13.29 14.33 7.74
C GLU A 134 -13.94 13.20 6.94
N ASP A 135 -14.19 13.38 5.65
CA ASP A 135 -14.83 12.35 4.82
C ASP A 135 -13.96 11.08 4.68
N PHE A 136 -12.63 11.27 4.59
CA PHE A 136 -11.68 10.16 4.54
C PHE A 136 -11.62 9.43 5.89
N HIS A 137 -11.64 10.17 7.00
CA HIS A 137 -11.72 9.59 8.35
C HIS A 137 -13.00 8.81 8.56
N ASN A 138 -14.14 9.37 8.17
CA ASN A 138 -15.46 8.74 8.31
C ASN A 138 -15.49 7.41 7.53
N THR A 139 -14.99 7.39 6.29
CA THR A 139 -14.89 6.16 5.50
C THR A 139 -14.03 5.10 6.20
N PHE A 140 -12.89 5.50 6.77
CA PHE A 140 -12.04 4.58 7.53
C PHE A 140 -12.74 4.03 8.78
N MET A 141 -13.44 4.89 9.53
CA MET A 141 -14.21 4.47 10.70
C MET A 141 -15.37 3.54 10.33
N ASP A 142 -16.08 3.81 9.24
CA ASP A 142 -17.17 2.96 8.75
C ASP A 142 -16.68 1.55 8.42
N LEU A 143 -15.51 1.41 7.79
CA LEU A 143 -14.88 0.11 7.54
C LEU A 143 -14.51 -0.63 8.85
N ILE A 144 -14.05 0.09 9.87
CA ILE A 144 -13.79 -0.47 11.20
C ILE A 144 -15.10 -0.91 11.86
N GLU A 145 -16.19 -0.15 11.71
CA GLU A 145 -17.50 -0.50 12.25
C GLU A 145 -18.16 -1.68 11.54
N VAL A 146 -17.91 -1.83 10.24
CA VAL A 146 -18.25 -3.05 9.50
C VAL A 146 -17.56 -4.25 10.17
N CYS A 147 -16.28 -4.15 10.54
CA CYS A 147 -15.57 -5.25 11.21
C CYS A 147 -16.15 -5.61 12.60
N ASP A 148 -16.72 -4.64 13.32
CA ASP A 148 -17.36 -4.85 14.63
C ASP A 148 -18.60 -5.75 14.55
N LYS A 149 -19.24 -5.79 13.38
CA LYS A 149 -20.36 -6.70 13.09
C LYS A 149 -19.91 -8.11 12.72
N GLN A 150 -18.60 -8.35 12.60
CA GLN A 150 -17.98 -9.62 12.19
C GLN A 150 -18.61 -10.19 10.90
N PRO A 151 -18.67 -9.42 9.80
CA PRO A 151 -19.21 -9.90 8.55
C PRO A 151 -18.34 -11.01 7.96
N PRO A 152 -18.89 -11.82 7.04
CA PRO A 152 -18.07 -12.68 6.21
C PRO A 152 -16.99 -11.87 5.46
N VAL A 153 -15.80 -12.44 5.29
CA VAL A 153 -14.67 -11.77 4.61
C VAL A 153 -15.04 -11.25 3.23
N GLY A 154 -15.94 -11.94 2.51
CA GLY A 154 -16.40 -11.52 1.19
C GLY A 154 -17.14 -10.17 1.18
N GLU A 155 -17.81 -9.80 2.27
CA GLU A 155 -18.47 -8.49 2.39
C GLU A 155 -17.44 -7.38 2.58
N LEU A 156 -16.45 -7.58 3.46
CA LEU A 156 -15.31 -6.67 3.61
C LEU A 156 -14.54 -6.51 2.29
N LEU A 157 -14.31 -7.62 1.59
CA LEU A 157 -13.65 -7.61 0.27
C LEU A 157 -14.45 -6.83 -0.78
N SER A 158 -15.78 -6.92 -0.71
CA SER A 158 -16.67 -6.16 -1.61
C SER A 158 -16.53 -4.65 -1.35
N SER A 159 -16.50 -4.22 -0.09
CA SER A 159 -16.25 -2.81 0.26
C SER A 159 -14.87 -2.33 -0.22
N PHE A 160 -13.83 -3.15 -0.08
CA PHE A 160 -12.49 -2.83 -0.58
C PHE A 160 -12.36 -2.81 -2.11
N ASN A 161 -13.31 -3.42 -2.83
CA ASN A 161 -13.39 -3.37 -4.29
C ASN A 161 -14.34 -2.29 -4.81
N GLU A 162 -14.98 -1.51 -3.93
CA GLU A 162 -15.63 -0.26 -4.32
C GLU A 162 -14.56 0.84 -4.43
N GLN A 163 -14.40 1.42 -5.62
CA GLN A 163 -13.29 2.34 -5.93
C GLN A 163 -13.25 3.54 -4.97
N SER A 164 -14.39 4.21 -4.73
CA SER A 164 -14.51 5.34 -3.81
C SER A 164 -14.09 5.00 -2.39
N VAL A 165 -14.65 3.94 -1.80
CA VAL A 165 -14.35 3.51 -0.42
C VAL A 165 -12.88 3.15 -0.27
N SER A 166 -12.35 2.38 -1.22
CA SER A 166 -10.98 1.89 -1.19
C SER A 166 -9.98 3.04 -1.35
N ASP A 167 -10.24 4.00 -2.23
CA ASP A 167 -9.36 5.16 -2.42
C ASP A 167 -9.46 6.16 -1.26
N TYR A 168 -10.65 6.38 -0.68
CA TYR A 168 -10.81 7.22 0.51
C TYR A 168 -10.05 6.66 1.71
N LEU A 169 -10.08 5.34 1.89
CA LEU A 169 -9.24 4.64 2.86
C LEU A 169 -7.74 4.90 2.61
N VAL A 170 -7.28 4.74 1.36
CA VAL A 170 -5.87 4.97 0.99
C VAL A 170 -5.47 6.41 1.32
N VAL A 171 -6.28 7.40 0.92
CA VAL A 171 -6.01 8.81 1.23
C VAL A 171 -5.87 9.01 2.74
N TYR A 172 -6.78 8.45 3.54
CA TYR A 172 -6.69 8.59 4.98
C TYR A 172 -5.40 7.98 5.57
N LEU A 173 -5.02 6.78 5.13
CA LEU A 173 -3.80 6.13 5.59
C LEU A 173 -2.53 6.88 5.16
N ARG A 174 -2.52 7.50 3.97
CA ARG A 174 -1.45 8.41 3.52
C ARG A 174 -1.33 9.63 4.44
N LEU A 175 -2.46 10.24 4.80
CA LEU A 175 -2.48 11.39 5.74
C LEU A 175 -1.98 11.01 7.12
N VAL A 176 -2.41 9.86 7.67
CA VAL A 176 -1.90 9.33 8.95
C VAL A 176 -0.39 9.08 8.88
N THR A 177 0.11 8.58 7.76
CA THR A 177 1.57 8.40 7.52
C THR A 177 2.29 9.75 7.51
N SER A 178 1.80 10.72 6.74
CA SER A 178 2.36 12.07 6.67
C SER A 178 2.40 12.74 8.05
N GLY A 179 1.30 12.67 8.81
CA GLY A 179 1.23 13.24 10.14
C GLY A 179 2.19 12.59 11.15
N PHE A 180 2.47 11.29 11.00
CA PHE A 180 3.49 10.64 11.83
C PHE A 180 4.90 11.11 11.47
N LEU A 181 5.22 11.13 10.17
CA LEU A 181 6.52 11.59 9.67
C LEU A 181 6.81 13.03 10.13
N GLN A 182 5.84 13.93 9.96
CA GLN A 182 5.99 15.34 10.37
C GLN A 182 6.09 15.50 11.90
N ARG A 183 5.45 14.63 12.69
CA ARG A 183 5.55 14.68 14.16
C ARG A 183 6.92 14.24 14.65
N GLU A 184 7.50 13.24 14.02
CA GLU A 184 8.82 12.68 14.37
C GLU A 184 9.90 13.17 13.38
N GLU A 185 9.76 14.42 12.89
CA GLU A 185 10.62 15.00 11.85
C GLU A 185 12.11 14.90 12.22
N ASP A 186 12.44 15.12 13.50
CA ASP A 186 13.82 15.04 13.99
C ASP A 186 14.49 13.68 13.73
N PHE A 187 13.70 12.60 13.79
CA PHE A 187 14.16 11.25 13.49
C PHE A 187 14.23 11.02 11.97
N PHE A 188 13.14 11.31 11.26
CA PHE A 188 12.99 10.96 9.85
C PHE A 188 13.83 11.80 8.88
N GLN A 189 14.21 13.03 9.24
CA GLN A 189 15.01 13.91 8.38
C GLN A 189 16.32 13.28 7.89
N HIS A 190 16.89 12.33 8.66
CA HIS A 190 18.15 11.67 8.33
C HIS A 190 18.00 10.54 7.30
N PHE A 191 16.76 10.10 7.03
CA PHE A 191 16.44 9.01 6.12
C PHE A 191 15.83 9.49 4.80
N ILE A 192 15.57 10.80 4.67
CA ILE A 192 15.04 11.39 3.46
C ILE A 192 16.20 11.78 2.55
N GLU A 193 16.17 11.26 1.33
CA GLU A 193 17.19 11.58 0.33
C GLU A 193 16.97 12.98 -0.27
N GLY A 194 18.07 13.63 -0.63
CA GLY A 194 18.06 14.97 -1.20
C GLY A 194 18.04 16.09 -0.15
N ALA A 195 17.82 17.32 -0.62
CA ALA A 195 17.79 18.53 0.24
C ALA A 195 16.36 18.89 0.67
N HIS A 196 15.48 17.90 0.79
CA HIS A 196 14.07 18.08 1.14
C HIS A 196 13.88 18.07 2.66
N THR A 197 13.01 18.95 3.16
CA THR A 197 12.47 18.83 4.52
C THR A 197 11.49 17.66 4.61
N VAL A 198 11.21 17.17 5.82
CA VAL A 198 10.23 16.07 6.02
C VAL A 198 8.86 16.47 5.49
N ARG A 199 8.47 17.73 5.66
CA ARG A 199 7.20 18.25 5.12
C ARG A 199 7.16 18.24 3.59
N GLU A 200 8.23 18.66 2.92
CA GLU A 200 8.31 18.63 1.45
C GLU A 200 8.25 17.20 0.92
N PHE A 201 8.96 16.27 1.57
CA PHE A 201 8.86 14.84 1.26
C PHE A 201 7.42 14.33 1.41
N CYS A 202 6.74 14.67 2.52
CA CYS A 202 5.34 14.26 2.71
C CYS A 202 4.43 14.77 1.59
N GLN A 203 4.57 16.05 1.21
CA GLN A 203 3.74 16.66 0.17
C GLN A 203 4.01 16.10 -1.24
N GLN A 204 5.21 15.59 -1.49
CA GLN A 204 5.62 15.11 -2.82
C GLN A 204 5.48 13.60 -2.99
N GLU A 205 5.79 12.82 -1.94
CA GLU A 205 5.91 11.36 -2.04
C GLU A 205 4.91 10.58 -1.18
N VAL A 206 4.30 11.19 -0.16
CA VAL A 206 3.40 10.49 0.78
C VAL A 206 1.93 10.82 0.53
N GLU A 207 1.57 12.10 0.58
CA GLU A 207 0.19 12.61 0.51
C GLU A 207 -0.47 12.40 -0.86
N PRO A 208 0.23 12.59 -2.01
CA PRO A 208 -0.38 12.37 -3.31
C PRO A 208 -0.74 10.90 -3.56
N MET A 209 -1.87 10.69 -4.23
CA MET A 209 -2.30 9.36 -4.66
C MET A 209 -1.36 8.79 -5.72
N SER A 210 -1.29 7.46 -5.76
CA SER A 210 -0.52 6.69 -6.75
C SER A 210 0.99 6.91 -6.70
N LYS A 211 1.49 7.50 -5.61
CA LYS A 211 2.92 7.53 -5.28
C LYS A 211 3.34 6.25 -4.60
N GLU A 212 4.43 5.65 -5.09
CA GLU A 212 4.98 4.43 -4.54
C GLU A 212 5.29 4.58 -3.04
N SER A 213 5.22 3.47 -2.34
CA SER A 213 5.46 3.43 -0.91
C SER A 213 6.68 2.55 -0.66
N ASP A 214 7.56 3.03 0.22
CA ASP A 214 8.81 2.38 0.63
C ASP A 214 8.91 2.28 2.17
N HIS A 215 9.98 1.66 2.69
CA HIS A 215 10.30 1.45 4.10
C HIS A 215 9.85 2.56 5.06
N ILE A 216 10.16 3.81 4.74
CA ILE A 216 9.82 4.97 5.57
C ILE A 216 8.30 5.08 5.81
N HIS A 217 7.49 4.77 4.79
CA HIS A 217 6.04 4.76 4.86
C HIS A 217 5.52 3.59 5.71
N ILE A 218 6.14 2.40 5.62
CA ILE A 218 5.79 1.23 6.43
C ILE A 218 5.98 1.55 7.90
N ILE A 219 7.18 2.04 8.25
CA ILE A 219 7.58 2.33 9.63
C ILE A 219 6.66 3.39 10.20
N ALA A 220 6.47 4.49 9.47
CA ALA A 220 5.61 5.57 9.92
C ALA A 220 4.17 5.11 10.13
N LEU A 221 3.58 4.36 9.20
CA LEU A 221 2.20 3.87 9.34
C LEU A 221 2.08 2.85 10.49
N ALA A 222 3.04 1.91 10.60
CA ALA A 222 3.07 0.90 11.65
C ALA A 222 3.13 1.55 13.04
N GLN A 223 4.02 2.53 13.22
CA GLN A 223 4.15 3.25 14.49
C GLN A 223 2.97 4.19 14.74
N ALA A 224 2.43 4.85 13.73
CA ALA A 224 1.25 5.72 13.86
C ALA A 224 0.03 4.98 14.38
N LEU A 225 -0.20 3.77 13.87
CA LEU A 225 -1.32 2.92 14.26
C LEU A 225 -0.98 1.98 15.42
N ASN A 226 0.27 1.98 15.88
CA ASN A 226 0.80 1.08 16.90
C ASN A 226 0.46 -0.38 16.56
N VAL A 227 0.88 -0.81 15.38
CA VAL A 227 0.69 -2.15 14.82
C VAL A 227 2.04 -2.72 14.38
N CYS A 228 2.10 -4.04 14.22
CA CYS A 228 3.30 -4.71 13.72
C CYS A 228 3.07 -5.19 12.28
N ILE A 229 4.02 -4.91 11.39
CA ILE A 229 3.99 -5.27 9.97
C ILE A 229 5.18 -6.17 9.68
N LEU A 230 4.95 -7.38 9.17
CA LEU A 230 6.02 -8.30 8.76
C LEU A 230 6.07 -8.39 7.25
N VAL A 231 7.24 -8.06 6.74
CA VAL A 231 7.52 -7.97 5.33
C VAL A 231 8.40 -9.11 4.86
N GLU A 232 8.05 -9.78 3.78
CA GLU A 232 8.87 -10.75 3.05
C GLU A 232 9.36 -10.18 1.71
N TYR A 233 10.67 -10.16 1.51
CA TYR A 233 11.34 -9.60 0.33
C TYR A 233 11.78 -10.68 -0.64
N MET A 234 11.15 -10.66 -1.81
CA MET A 234 11.52 -11.53 -2.90
C MET A 234 12.34 -10.76 -3.94
N ASP A 235 13.65 -10.74 -3.73
CA ASP A 235 14.63 -10.14 -4.62
C ASP A 235 15.53 -11.20 -5.29
N ARG A 236 16.51 -10.76 -6.08
CA ARG A 236 17.58 -11.62 -6.62
C ARG A 236 18.78 -11.78 -5.67
N GLY A 237 18.63 -11.42 -4.39
CA GLY A 237 19.67 -11.58 -3.38
C GLY A 237 20.11 -13.04 -3.26
N GLU A 238 21.38 -13.24 -2.92
CA GLU A 238 21.99 -14.56 -2.79
C GLU A 238 21.24 -15.42 -1.76
N GLY A 239 21.05 -16.71 -2.08
CA GLY A 239 20.34 -17.66 -1.24
C GLY A 239 18.93 -18.00 -1.76
N GLY A 240 18.51 -19.24 -1.50
CA GLY A 240 17.20 -19.76 -1.90
C GLY A 240 16.06 -19.41 -0.95
N THR A 241 16.31 -18.53 0.04
CA THR A 241 15.36 -18.15 1.10
C THR A 241 14.85 -16.73 0.88
N VAL A 242 13.62 -16.48 1.31
CA VAL A 242 13.06 -15.13 1.32
C VAL A 242 13.45 -14.41 2.60
N ASN A 243 13.98 -13.18 2.45
CA ASN A 243 14.35 -12.31 3.55
C ASN A 243 13.09 -11.72 4.18
N HIS A 244 13.08 -11.52 5.50
CA HIS A 244 11.95 -10.89 6.15
C HIS A 244 12.40 -9.80 7.11
N HIS A 245 11.56 -8.78 7.27
CA HIS A 245 11.75 -7.70 8.24
C HIS A 245 10.46 -7.45 9.00
N VAL A 246 10.59 -7.02 10.25
CA VAL A 246 9.48 -6.75 11.16
C VAL A 246 9.53 -5.28 11.55
N PHE A 247 8.39 -4.59 11.46
CA PHE A 247 8.26 -3.19 11.80
C PHE A 247 7.20 -3.00 12.88
N PRO A 248 7.55 -2.43 14.04
CA PRO A 248 8.91 -2.10 14.51
C PRO A 248 9.76 -3.37 14.81
N GLU A 249 11.09 -3.25 14.85
CA GLU A 249 12.05 -4.38 14.95
C GLU A 249 11.90 -5.23 16.23
N ASP A 250 11.39 -4.63 17.31
CA ASP A 250 11.11 -5.25 18.60
C ASP A 250 9.67 -5.76 18.73
N GLY A 251 8.85 -5.58 17.70
CA GLY A 251 7.49 -6.08 17.65
C GLY A 251 7.45 -7.60 17.52
N GLU A 252 6.50 -8.24 18.20
CA GLU A 252 6.11 -9.62 17.87
C GLU A 252 4.97 -9.58 16.85
N PRO A 253 5.23 -9.92 15.58
CA PRO A 253 4.21 -9.91 14.54
C PRO A 253 3.27 -11.07 14.82
N LYS A 254 2.02 -10.75 15.14
CA LYS A 254 0.98 -11.77 15.21
C LYS A 254 0.61 -12.12 13.77
N PHE A 255 0.79 -13.39 13.38
CA PHE A 255 0.80 -13.91 12.00
C PHE A 255 -0.35 -13.62 11.00
N ARG A 256 -0.07 -12.75 10.04
CA ARG A 256 -0.45 -12.79 8.60
C ARG A 256 0.67 -11.98 7.95
N ARG A 257 1.03 -12.18 6.70
CA ARG A 257 2.27 -11.58 6.19
C ARG A 257 1.98 -11.19 4.76
N ALA A 258 2.50 -10.11 4.19
CA ALA A 258 2.38 -9.92 2.73
C ALA A 258 3.78 -10.29 2.11
N THR A 259 4.02 -10.15 0.80
CA THR A 259 5.38 -10.07 0.20
C THR A 259 5.47 -8.85 -0.70
N GLU A 260 6.68 -8.34 -0.92
CA GLU A 260 6.99 -7.51 -2.08
C GLU A 260 8.03 -8.17 -3.01
N ARG A 261 7.94 -7.81 -4.30
CA ARG A 261 8.78 -8.30 -5.39
C ARG A 261 9.64 -7.15 -5.92
N ARG A 262 10.96 -7.33 -5.86
CA ARG A 262 11.91 -6.43 -6.53
C ARG A 262 11.75 -6.56 -8.06
N GLY A 263 11.01 -5.63 -8.68
CA GLY A 263 10.81 -5.56 -10.15
C GLY A 263 9.37 -5.67 -10.68
N ASN A 264 8.34 -5.84 -9.84
CA ASN A 264 6.95 -5.47 -10.16
C ASN A 264 6.41 -4.58 -9.03
N GLU A 265 5.66 -3.54 -9.39
CA GLU A 265 5.19 -2.44 -8.53
C GLU A 265 3.98 -2.82 -7.63
N ASP A 266 3.85 -4.07 -7.15
CA ASP A 266 2.65 -4.54 -6.42
C ASP A 266 2.88 -5.26 -5.09
N PHE A 267 2.01 -4.96 -4.13
CA PHE A 267 1.93 -5.60 -2.82
C PHE A 267 0.94 -6.74 -2.79
N ARG A 268 1.31 -7.83 -2.12
CA ARG A 268 0.51 -9.06 -2.10
C ARG A 268 0.42 -9.63 -0.72
N ILE A 269 -0.77 -10.02 -0.28
CA ILE A 269 -1.08 -10.56 1.05
C ILE A 269 -0.92 -12.06 1.05
N PHE A 270 -0.17 -12.62 1.99
CA PHE A 270 0.11 -14.03 2.16
C PHE A 270 -0.51 -14.54 3.45
N TYR A 271 -0.91 -15.80 3.37
CA TYR A 271 -1.57 -16.46 4.47
C TYR A 271 -1.00 -17.84 4.66
N SER A 272 -0.71 -18.19 5.91
CA SER A 272 -0.52 -19.59 6.31
C SER A 272 -1.88 -20.27 6.50
N ASP A 273 -1.89 -21.60 6.53
CA ASP A 273 -3.12 -22.40 6.71
C ASP A 273 -3.93 -21.96 7.94
N ASP A 274 -3.24 -21.60 9.02
CA ASP A 274 -3.88 -21.18 10.26
C ASP A 274 -4.50 -19.78 10.19
N ASN A 275 -4.23 -18.97 9.16
CA ASN A 275 -4.54 -17.53 9.18
C ASN A 275 -5.47 -17.05 8.07
N VAL A 276 -6.08 -17.92 7.26
CA VAL A 276 -7.16 -17.51 6.34
C VAL A 276 -8.51 -17.78 6.99
N ILE A 277 -9.26 -16.72 7.30
CA ILE A 277 -10.64 -16.84 7.80
C ILE A 277 -11.52 -17.53 6.74
N GLU A 278 -11.42 -17.09 5.49
CA GLU A 278 -12.18 -17.65 4.36
C GLU A 278 -11.84 -19.14 4.05
N ALA A 279 -10.61 -19.60 4.28
CA ALA A 279 -10.25 -21.01 4.07
C ALA A 279 -10.72 -21.91 5.22
N ARG A 280 -10.87 -21.39 6.44
CA ARG A 280 -11.49 -22.09 7.57
C ARG A 280 -12.98 -22.35 7.33
N GLU A 281 -13.69 -21.37 6.75
CA GLU A 281 -15.11 -21.51 6.37
C GLU A 281 -15.32 -22.57 5.27
N ARG A 282 -14.41 -22.68 4.30
CA ARG A 282 -14.47 -23.69 3.23
C ARG A 282 -14.07 -25.11 3.68
N SER A 283 -13.28 -25.25 4.74
CA SER A 283 -12.73 -26.54 5.21
C SER A 283 -13.47 -27.16 6.41
N GLY A 284 -14.44 -26.46 7.01
CA GLY A 284 -15.28 -27.00 8.09
C GLY A 284 -14.55 -27.30 9.41
N GLY A 285 -13.34 -26.76 9.59
CA GLY A 285 -12.52 -26.96 10.79
C GLY A 285 -13.04 -26.17 11.98
N ARG A 286 -13.26 -26.82 13.13
CA ARG A 286 -13.58 -26.14 14.40
C ARG A 286 -12.39 -25.31 14.89
N PRO A 287 -12.61 -24.18 15.58
CA PRO A 287 -11.52 -23.43 16.20
C PRO A 287 -10.80 -24.31 17.22
N SER A 288 -9.47 -24.38 17.16
CA SER A 288 -8.69 -24.93 18.28
C SER A 288 -8.64 -23.90 19.41
N ASP A 289 -8.90 -24.35 20.63
CA ASP A 289 -8.92 -23.56 21.87
C ASP A 289 -7.50 -23.20 22.37
N ASN A 290 -6.56 -22.91 21.46
CA ASN A 290 -5.20 -22.56 21.84
C ASN A 290 -5.02 -21.02 21.82
N PRO A 291 -4.95 -20.35 22.99
CA PRO A 291 -4.98 -18.88 23.10
C PRO A 291 -3.73 -18.16 22.56
N ILE A 292 -2.74 -18.90 22.05
CA ILE A 292 -1.43 -18.38 21.64
C ILE A 292 -1.34 -18.12 20.10
N SER A 293 -2.35 -18.51 19.31
CA SER A 293 -2.21 -18.64 17.85
C SER A 293 -2.86 -17.57 16.95
N ARG A 294 -3.36 -16.45 17.49
CA ARG A 294 -4.27 -15.57 16.72
C ARG A 294 -3.78 -14.12 16.68
N ALA A 295 -3.33 -13.67 15.50
CA ALA A 295 -3.55 -12.33 14.92
C ALA A 295 -2.68 -12.17 13.66
N CYS A 296 -2.83 -11.08 12.90
CA CYS A 296 -2.40 -10.89 11.51
C CYS A 296 -1.34 -9.80 11.27
N SER A 297 -0.67 -9.82 10.11
CA SER A 297 0.18 -8.75 9.57
C SER A 297 0.20 -8.70 8.02
N VAL A 298 0.86 -7.68 7.49
CA VAL A 298 0.88 -7.20 6.09
C VAL A 298 2.35 -6.98 5.72
N CYS A 299 2.74 -6.73 4.47
CA CYS A 299 4.12 -6.58 4.00
C CYS A 299 4.28 -5.64 2.79
N MET A 300 5.46 -5.01 2.70
CA MET A 300 5.97 -4.12 1.66
C MET A 300 7.50 -3.94 1.41
N PHE A 301 7.94 -3.75 0.15
CA PHE A 301 9.14 -3.09 -0.47
C PHE A 301 9.05 -2.00 -1.57
N CYS A 302 10.08 -1.16 -1.76
CA CYS A 302 10.61 -0.80 -3.08
C CYS A 302 12.16 -0.66 -3.03
N TRP A 303 12.81 -0.36 -4.17
CA TRP A 303 14.25 -0.47 -4.49
C TRP A 303 15.23 0.53 -3.84
N ASP A 304 16.45 0.05 -3.57
CA ASP A 304 17.71 0.83 -3.63
C ASP A 304 18.26 0.89 -5.07
N TYR A 305 18.64 2.09 -5.51
CA TYR A 305 19.50 2.34 -6.68
C TYR A 305 20.92 1.81 -6.42
N GLY A 306 21.29 0.72 -7.09
CA GLY A 306 22.68 0.28 -7.21
C GLY A 306 23.40 1.11 -8.27
N ALA A 307 24.47 1.78 -7.85
CA ALA A 307 25.44 2.52 -8.66
C ALA A 307 25.70 1.89 -10.04
N VAL A 308 25.44 2.65 -11.11
CA VAL A 308 26.06 2.41 -12.40
C VAL A 308 27.52 2.84 -12.29
N VAL A 309 28.38 1.88 -11.95
CA VAL A 309 29.81 1.95 -12.27
C VAL A 309 29.90 1.85 -13.79
N TRP A 310 30.09 2.98 -14.46
CA TRP A 310 30.60 2.96 -15.83
C TRP A 310 32.10 2.64 -15.75
N SER A 311 32.45 1.39 -16.01
CA SER A 311 33.79 1.01 -16.45
C SER A 311 33.71 0.53 -17.89
N GLU A 312 34.03 1.44 -18.81
CA GLU A 312 34.95 1.33 -19.96
C GLU A 312 34.67 2.45 -20.98
#